data_AF-A0A813CKQ4-F1
#
_entry.id   AF-A0A813CKQ4-F1
#
_cell.length_a   1.000
_cell.length_b   1.000
_cell.length_c   1.000
_cell.angle_alpha   90.00
_cell.angle_beta   90.00
_cell.angle_gamma   90.00
#
_symmetry.space_group_name_H-M   'P 1'
#
loop_
_entity.id
_entity.type
_entity.pdbx_description
1 polymer ?
#
loop_
_entity_poly.entity_id
_entity_poly.type
_entity_poly.pdbx_seq_one_letter_code
_entity_poly.pdbx_strand_id
1 'polypeptide(L)'
;MVSMLTTLVLRQEVQMNIYKQDTAFVLFVGSQGPGNLAQSLYGIGETWRQTKEHKPEQVKAPMRVIMFQHVLETVATKFQEMMATPSSRSTAQHMGFLLQDGVSIPALKWDPTTKQLIRDDKVEPLNVTEIKEALQNLLVLSSKDRVINRFHGMRKLSEEYKAPSLGMFLEIGVRTAEASEAWQLLHRFQQSAAWQAASLFMRHERMTMSALAKRLAALTRGQ
;
A
#
# COMPACT_ATOMS: atom_id res chain seq x y z
N MET A 1 10.30 -25.35 29.76
CA MET A 1 8.98 -24.68 29.59
C MET A 1 9.10 -23.42 28.72
N VAL A 2 9.98 -22.47 29.05
CA VAL A 2 10.18 -21.24 28.24
C VAL A 2 10.64 -21.52 26.81
N SER A 3 11.56 -22.48 26.61
CA SER A 3 12.02 -22.88 25.26
C SER A 3 10.89 -23.40 24.37
N MET A 4 10.02 -24.26 24.91
CA MET A 4 8.85 -24.81 24.20
C MET A 4 7.84 -23.71 23.83
N LEU A 5 7.58 -22.76 24.73
CA LEU A 5 6.71 -21.62 24.46
C LEU A 5 7.30 -20.74 23.35
N THR A 6 8.62 -20.46 23.40
CA THR A 6 9.29 -19.70 22.34
C THR A 6 9.19 -20.40 20.99
N THR A 7 9.42 -21.72 20.93
CA THR A 7 9.26 -22.49 19.69
C THR A 7 7.82 -22.44 19.18
N LEU A 8 6.82 -22.56 20.06
CA LEU A 8 5.40 -22.48 19.67
C LEU A 8 5.04 -21.10 19.10
N VAL A 9 5.47 -20.02 19.75
CA VAL A 9 5.22 -18.64 19.30
C VAL A 9 5.90 -18.37 17.95
N LEU A 10 7.14 -18.86 17.74
CA LEU A 10 7.81 -18.74 16.45
C LEU A 10 7.06 -19.48 15.33
N ARG A 11 6.47 -20.65 15.61
CA ARG A 11 5.61 -21.35 14.65
C ARG A 11 4.34 -20.56 14.34
N GLN A 12 3.72 -19.95 15.34
CA GLN A 12 2.55 -19.08 15.14
C GLN A 12 2.89 -17.85 14.28
N GLU A 13 4.04 -17.21 14.49
CA GLU A 13 4.53 -16.11 13.63
C GLU A 13 4.64 -16.55 12.16
N VAL A 14 5.18 -17.74 11.90
CA VAL A 14 5.28 -18.29 10.55
C VAL A 14 3.89 -18.50 9.95
N GLN A 15 2.95 -19.09 10.69
CA GLN A 15 1.57 -19.28 10.22
C GLN A 15 0.85 -17.95 9.94
N MET A 16 1.05 -16.94 10.79
CA MET A 16 0.52 -15.59 10.54
C MET A 16 1.10 -14.97 9.28
N ASN A 17 2.40 -15.17 9.01
CA ASN A 17 3.03 -14.67 7.79
C ASN A 17 2.50 -15.35 6.52
N ILE A 18 2.13 -16.64 6.60
CA ILE A 18 1.47 -17.35 5.51
C ILE A 18 0.09 -16.74 5.27
N TYR A 19 -0.73 -16.60 6.31
CA TYR A 19 -2.06 -15.98 6.20
C TYR A 19 -2.01 -14.57 5.58
N LYS A 20 -1.00 -13.78 5.97
CA LYS A 20 -0.77 -12.44 5.43
C LYS A 20 -0.46 -12.41 3.93
N GLN A 21 0.00 -13.51 3.32
CA GLN A 21 0.13 -13.55 1.86
C GLN A 21 -1.22 -13.35 1.17
N ASP A 22 -2.31 -13.83 1.80
CA ASP A 22 -3.66 -13.78 1.25
C ASP A 22 -4.44 -12.53 1.68
N THR A 23 -3.88 -11.68 2.55
CA THR A 23 -4.62 -10.53 3.10
C THR A 23 -3.86 -9.22 3.08
N ALA A 24 -2.52 -9.24 3.07
CA ALA A 24 -1.72 -8.09 3.46
C ALA A 24 -0.84 -7.53 2.33
N PHE A 25 -0.84 -6.21 2.26
CA PHE A 25 -0.01 -5.40 1.38
C PHE A 25 0.81 -4.41 2.20
N VAL A 26 1.94 -4.02 1.62
CA VAL A 26 2.78 -2.94 2.13
C VAL A 26 2.85 -1.84 1.09
N LEU A 27 2.60 -0.62 1.54
CA LEU A 27 2.70 0.58 0.75
C LEU A 27 3.88 1.41 1.24
N PHE A 28 4.67 1.94 0.31
CA PHE A 28 5.77 2.87 0.56
C PHE A 28 5.37 4.22 -0.01
N VAL A 29 4.91 5.12 0.86
CA VAL A 29 4.43 6.45 0.51
C VAL A 29 5.61 7.41 0.53
N GLY A 30 5.88 8.10 -0.58
CA GLY A 30 6.87 9.17 -0.63
C GLY A 30 6.50 10.30 0.33
N SER A 31 7.46 10.76 1.12
CA SER A 31 7.26 11.79 2.14
C SER A 31 8.10 13.04 1.91
N GLN A 32 8.56 13.23 0.67
CA GLN A 32 9.38 14.36 0.24
C GLN A 32 8.61 15.21 -0.76
N GLY A 33 8.91 16.51 -0.77
CA GLY A 33 8.24 17.50 -1.62
C GLY A 33 6.95 18.08 -1.01
N PRO A 34 6.53 19.26 -1.50
CA PRO A 34 5.35 19.95 -1.00
C PRO A 34 4.06 19.18 -1.35
N GLY A 35 3.13 19.10 -0.40
CA GLY A 35 1.83 18.45 -0.61
C GLY A 35 1.91 16.93 -0.80
N ASN A 36 2.96 16.28 -0.28
CA ASN A 36 3.12 14.84 -0.44
C ASN A 36 2.02 14.03 0.26
N LEU A 37 1.77 12.82 -0.25
CA LEU A 37 0.70 11.95 0.25
C LEU A 37 0.86 11.62 1.75
N ALA A 38 2.09 11.46 2.26
CA ALA A 38 2.31 11.18 3.68
C ALA A 38 1.83 12.32 4.61
N GLN A 39 2.06 13.57 4.22
CA GLN A 39 1.56 14.74 4.96
C GLN A 39 0.04 14.84 4.90
N SER A 40 -0.55 14.62 3.71
CA SER A 40 -2.01 14.63 3.58
C SER A 40 -2.69 13.51 4.38
N LEU A 41 -2.08 12.33 4.48
CA LEU A 41 -2.56 11.23 5.33
C LEU A 41 -2.52 11.58 6.82
N TYR A 42 -1.48 12.30 7.26
CA TYR A 42 -1.42 12.83 8.62
C TYR A 42 -2.58 13.80 8.88
N GLY A 43 -2.80 14.78 7.98
CA GLY A 43 -3.89 15.74 8.08
C GLY A 43 -5.27 15.09 8.13
N ILE A 44 -5.55 14.14 7.23
CA ILE A 44 -6.81 13.36 7.23
C ILE A 44 -7.00 12.60 8.55
N GLY A 45 -5.92 12.01 9.09
CA GLY A 45 -5.95 11.35 10.38
C GLY A 45 -6.31 12.29 11.54
N GLU A 46 -5.75 13.50 11.56
CA GLU A 46 -6.08 14.53 12.55
C GLU A 46 -7.52 15.01 12.41
N THR A 47 -7.98 15.32 11.20
CA THR A 47 -9.37 15.73 10.95
C THR A 47 -10.36 14.66 11.41
N TRP A 48 -10.06 13.38 11.17
CA TRP A 48 -10.90 12.29 11.63
C TRP A 48 -10.93 12.20 13.16
N ARG A 49 -9.79 12.36 13.85
CA ARG A 49 -9.71 12.37 15.32
C ARG A 49 -10.51 13.52 15.92
N GLN A 50 -10.32 14.73 15.39
CA GLN A 50 -11.05 15.92 15.83
C GLN A 50 -12.56 15.77 15.61
N THR A 51 -12.97 15.22 14.47
CA THR A 51 -14.40 14.95 14.19
C THR A 51 -14.95 13.93 15.17
N LYS A 52 -14.21 12.85 15.45
CA LYS A 52 -14.62 11.85 16.45
C LYS A 52 -14.73 12.44 17.86
N GLU A 53 -13.84 13.35 18.24
CA GLU A 53 -13.82 13.96 19.56
C GLU A 53 -14.92 15.01 19.76
N HIS A 54 -15.13 15.88 18.77
CA HIS A 54 -16.03 17.03 18.90
C HIS A 54 -17.41 16.85 18.26
N LYS A 55 -17.53 15.98 17.24
CA LYS A 55 -18.74 15.77 16.42
C LYS A 55 -18.90 14.29 16.03
N PRO A 56 -18.98 13.36 17.00
CA PRO A 56 -18.94 11.92 16.73
C PRO A 56 -20.04 11.44 15.77
N GLU A 57 -21.19 12.11 15.73
CA GLU A 57 -22.30 11.85 14.81
C GLU A 57 -21.95 12.07 13.33
N GLN A 58 -20.88 12.81 13.04
CA GLN A 58 -20.39 13.06 11.68
C GLN A 58 -19.38 12.03 11.21
N VAL A 59 -18.93 11.12 12.08
CA VAL A 59 -18.01 10.03 11.72
C VAL A 59 -18.76 8.96 10.94
N LYS A 60 -18.68 9.03 9.61
CA LYS A 60 -19.37 8.10 8.70
C LYS A 60 -18.65 6.77 8.51
N ALA A 61 -17.34 6.74 8.72
CA ALA A 61 -16.52 5.55 8.51
C ALA A 61 -15.32 5.51 9.47
N PRO A 62 -14.76 4.32 9.74
CA PRO A 62 -13.53 4.18 10.51
C PRO A 62 -12.33 4.85 9.81
N MET A 63 -11.39 5.41 10.58
CA MET A 63 -10.19 6.10 10.08
C MET A 63 -9.43 5.31 9.00
N ARG A 64 -9.29 3.99 9.18
CA ARG A 64 -8.61 3.11 8.22
C ARG A 64 -9.21 3.15 6.82
N VAL A 65 -10.55 3.26 6.73
CA VAL A 65 -11.28 3.31 5.45
C VAL A 65 -11.02 4.65 4.79
N ILE A 66 -11.25 5.74 5.54
CA ILE A 66 -11.10 7.12 5.03
C ILE A 66 -9.66 7.37 4.55
N MET A 67 -8.67 6.94 5.34
CA MET A 67 -7.27 7.10 4.95
C MET A 67 -6.91 6.30 3.70
N PHE A 68 -7.42 5.07 3.54
CA PHE A 68 -7.13 4.28 2.34
C PHE A 68 -7.87 4.81 1.11
N GLN A 69 -9.11 5.29 1.27
CA GLN A 69 -9.84 6.00 0.21
C GLN A 69 -9.06 7.23 -0.25
N HIS A 70 -8.53 8.03 0.67
CA HIS A 70 -7.69 9.19 0.34
C HIS A 70 -6.45 8.80 -0.50
N VAL A 71 -5.82 7.64 -0.21
CA VAL A 71 -4.73 7.11 -1.06
C VAL A 71 -5.24 6.83 -2.47
N LEU A 72 -6.34 6.09 -2.60
CA LEU A 72 -6.90 5.72 -3.89
C LEU A 72 -7.35 6.95 -4.71
N GLU A 73 -7.99 7.93 -4.08
CA GLU A 73 -8.40 9.20 -4.71
C GLU A 73 -7.20 10.00 -5.19
N THR A 74 -6.15 10.08 -4.37
CA THR A 74 -4.91 10.76 -4.74
C THR A 74 -4.25 10.07 -5.94
N VAL A 75 -4.16 8.73 -5.93
CA VAL A 75 -3.59 7.96 -7.04
C VAL A 75 -4.43 8.14 -8.30
N ALA A 76 -5.75 8.05 -8.22
CA ALA A 76 -6.65 8.23 -9.37
C ALA A 76 -6.50 9.63 -9.99
N THR A 77 -6.49 10.67 -9.15
CA THR A 77 -6.33 12.06 -9.60
C THR A 77 -4.98 12.26 -10.27
N LYS A 78 -3.88 11.84 -9.63
CA LYS A 78 -2.53 11.99 -10.18
C LYS A 78 -2.27 11.14 -11.41
N PHE A 79 -2.86 9.95 -11.47
CA PHE A 79 -2.80 9.11 -12.66
C PHE A 79 -3.56 9.73 -13.84
N GLN A 80 -4.73 10.34 -13.57
CA GLN A 80 -5.47 11.09 -14.59
C GLN A 80 -4.65 12.30 -15.10
N GLU A 81 -4.03 13.08 -14.21
CA GLU A 81 -3.14 14.19 -14.58
C GLU A 81 -1.95 13.70 -15.44
N MET A 82 -1.32 12.59 -15.05
CA MET A 82 -0.23 11.96 -15.80
C MET A 82 -0.64 11.64 -17.25
N MET A 83 -1.87 11.18 -17.45
CA MET A 83 -2.39 10.78 -18.75
C MET A 83 -3.07 11.91 -19.55
N ALA A 84 -3.25 13.10 -18.96
CA ALA A 84 -4.11 14.15 -19.54
C ALA A 84 -3.52 14.84 -20.78
N THR A 85 -2.20 15.08 -20.83
CA THR A 85 -1.57 15.87 -21.90
C THR A 85 -0.47 15.08 -22.62
N PRO A 86 -0.09 15.44 -23.85
CA PRO A 86 1.09 14.84 -24.50
C PRO A 86 2.37 15.06 -23.70
N SER A 87 2.54 16.24 -23.09
CA SER A 87 3.72 16.57 -22.27
C SER A 87 3.82 15.68 -21.03
N SER A 88 2.72 15.53 -20.28
CA SER A 88 2.69 14.68 -19.08
C SER A 88 2.94 13.20 -19.42
N ARG A 89 2.39 12.71 -20.54
CA ARG A 89 2.65 11.35 -21.03
C ARG A 89 4.09 11.15 -21.45
N SER A 90 4.71 12.11 -22.15
CA SER A 90 6.12 12.05 -22.50
C SER A 90 7.02 12.01 -21.27
N THR A 91 6.70 12.79 -20.24
CA THR A 91 7.41 12.74 -18.95
C THR A 91 7.25 11.37 -18.29
N ALA A 92 6.04 10.81 -18.29
CA ALA A 92 5.79 9.47 -17.74
C ALA A 92 6.57 8.38 -18.50
N GLN A 93 6.70 8.50 -19.82
CA GLN A 93 7.52 7.60 -20.63
C GLN A 93 9.01 7.71 -20.30
N HIS A 94 9.51 8.94 -20.15
CA HIS A 94 10.90 9.19 -19.74
C HIS A 94 11.19 8.62 -18.34
N MET A 95 10.23 8.73 -17.42
CA MET A 95 10.33 8.16 -16.07
C MET A 95 10.10 6.64 -16.02
N GLY A 96 9.72 6.02 -17.13
CA GLY A 96 9.42 4.58 -17.19
C GLY A 96 8.09 4.18 -16.53
N PHE A 97 7.18 5.13 -16.30
CA PHE A 97 5.85 4.88 -15.75
C PHE A 97 4.80 4.54 -16.82
N LEU A 98 5.09 4.87 -18.07
CA LEU A 98 4.28 4.57 -19.24
C LEU A 98 5.20 3.97 -20.31
N LEU A 99 4.76 2.91 -20.99
CA LEU A 99 5.51 2.35 -22.11
C LEU A 99 5.42 3.25 -23.34
N GLN A 100 6.30 3.01 -24.30
CA GLN A 100 6.38 3.81 -25.53
C GLN A 100 5.12 3.68 -26.41
N ASP A 101 4.31 2.64 -26.21
CA ASP A 101 3.00 2.49 -26.83
C ASP A 101 1.96 3.50 -26.35
N GLY A 102 2.23 4.21 -25.24
CA GLY A 102 1.39 5.26 -24.69
C GLY A 102 0.11 4.77 -24.00
N VAL A 103 -0.09 3.46 -23.88
CA VAL A 103 -1.33 2.84 -23.34
C VAL A 103 -1.05 1.77 -22.28
N SER A 104 0.19 1.31 -22.14
CA SER A 104 0.58 0.25 -21.22
C SER A 104 1.43 0.79 -20.06
N ILE A 105 1.08 0.41 -18.84
CA ILE A 105 1.77 0.77 -17.61
C ILE A 105 2.56 -0.46 -17.12
N PRO A 106 3.89 -0.39 -17.02
CA PRO A 106 4.70 -1.54 -16.63
C PRO A 106 4.60 -1.84 -15.12
N ALA A 107 5.02 -3.04 -14.75
CA ALA A 107 5.32 -3.37 -13.36
C ALA A 107 6.74 -2.91 -12.98
N LEU A 108 6.95 -2.63 -11.71
CA LEU A 108 8.21 -2.19 -11.12
C LEU A 108 8.62 -3.11 -9.97
N LYS A 109 9.93 -3.34 -9.83
CA LYS A 109 10.54 -4.03 -8.69
C LYS A 109 11.60 -3.16 -8.06
N TRP A 110 11.78 -3.34 -6.76
CA TRP A 110 12.88 -2.72 -6.04
C TRP A 110 14.19 -3.43 -6.35
N ASP A 111 15.16 -2.69 -6.88
CA ASP A 111 16.54 -3.14 -6.99
C ASP A 111 17.33 -2.74 -5.73
N PRO A 112 17.79 -3.70 -4.90
CA PRO A 112 18.55 -3.40 -3.70
C PRO A 112 19.94 -2.79 -3.98
N THR A 113 20.49 -3.01 -5.17
CA THR A 113 21.83 -2.54 -5.55
C THR A 113 21.80 -1.04 -5.86
N THR A 114 20.92 -0.65 -6.79
CA THR A 114 20.75 0.77 -7.17
C THR A 114 19.87 1.55 -6.21
N LYS A 115 19.12 0.86 -5.32
CA LYS A 115 18.13 1.44 -4.40
C LYS A 115 17.08 2.27 -5.13
N GLN A 116 16.61 1.74 -6.26
CA GLN A 116 15.60 2.37 -7.10
C GLN A 116 14.57 1.34 -7.55
N LEU A 117 13.41 1.85 -7.99
CA LEU A 117 12.43 1.03 -8.67
C LEU A 117 12.85 0.92 -10.13
N ILE A 118 12.98 -0.31 -10.61
CA ILE A 118 13.28 -0.64 -11.99
C ILE A 118 12.14 -1.45 -12.58
N ARG A 119 12.04 -1.49 -13.91
CA ARG A 119 11.03 -2.29 -14.60
C ARG A 119 11.16 -3.78 -14.25
N ASP A 120 10.03 -4.45 -14.10
CA ASP A 120 9.96 -5.91 -14.00
C ASP A 120 9.32 -6.53 -15.24
N ASP A 121 10.15 -6.99 -16.16
CA ASP A 121 9.72 -7.59 -17.43
C ASP A 121 9.04 -8.96 -17.29
N LYS A 122 8.99 -9.52 -16.07
CA LYS A 122 8.33 -10.79 -15.78
C LYS A 122 6.83 -10.65 -15.55
N VAL A 123 6.35 -9.44 -15.30
CA VAL A 123 4.95 -9.16 -15.00
C VAL A 123 4.34 -8.40 -16.17
N GLU A 124 3.21 -8.90 -16.66
CA GLU A 124 2.51 -8.29 -17.78
C GLU A 124 2.05 -6.87 -17.43
N PRO A 125 2.35 -5.88 -18.30
CA PRO A 125 1.84 -4.51 -18.15
C PRO A 125 0.32 -4.46 -18.06
N LEU A 126 -0.17 -3.35 -17.51
CA LEU A 126 -1.59 -3.06 -17.37
C LEU A 126 -2.00 -2.00 -18.38
N ASN A 127 -3.21 -2.13 -18.93
CA ASN A 127 -3.75 -1.07 -19.77
C ASN A 127 -4.20 0.14 -18.91
N VAL A 128 -4.05 1.35 -19.44
CA VAL A 128 -4.52 2.58 -18.79
C VAL A 128 -6.02 2.52 -18.43
N THR A 129 -6.85 1.90 -19.27
CA THR A 129 -8.29 1.74 -19.01
C THR A 129 -8.54 0.78 -17.85
N GLU A 130 -7.87 -0.38 -17.84
CA GLU A 130 -7.94 -1.38 -16.76
C GLU A 130 -7.58 -0.74 -15.41
N ILE A 131 -6.58 0.14 -15.39
CA ILE A 131 -6.16 0.87 -14.18
C ILE A 131 -7.22 1.84 -13.68
N LYS A 132 -7.84 2.61 -14.58
CA LYS A 132 -8.87 3.59 -14.22
C LYS A 132 -10.09 2.88 -13.62
N GLU A 133 -10.52 1.79 -14.25
CA GLU A 133 -11.62 0.96 -13.78
C GLU A 133 -11.30 0.32 -12.43
N ALA A 134 -10.10 -0.25 -12.27
CA ALA A 134 -9.66 -0.84 -11.01
C ALA A 134 -9.64 0.18 -9.85
N LEU A 135 -9.14 1.40 -10.08
CA LEU A 135 -9.12 2.45 -9.06
C LEU A 135 -10.52 2.91 -8.65
N GLN A 136 -11.43 3.06 -9.62
CA GLN A 136 -12.83 3.40 -9.35
C GLN A 136 -13.54 2.28 -8.56
N ASN A 137 -13.34 1.03 -8.95
CA ASN A 137 -13.91 -0.11 -8.25
C ASN A 137 -13.36 -0.21 -6.82
N LEU A 138 -12.05 -0.04 -6.63
CA LEU A 138 -11.43 -0.04 -5.31
C LEU A 138 -11.97 1.09 -4.40
N LEU A 139 -12.28 2.26 -4.95
CA LEU A 139 -12.91 3.34 -4.17
C LEU A 139 -14.29 2.95 -3.65
N VAL A 140 -15.10 2.28 -4.47
CA VAL A 140 -16.41 1.78 -4.06
C VAL A 140 -16.26 0.64 -3.06
N LEU A 141 -15.43 -0.35 -3.36
CA LEU A 141 -15.24 -1.55 -2.53
C LEU A 141 -14.66 -1.21 -1.17
N SER A 142 -13.67 -0.30 -1.09
CA SER A 142 -13.04 0.08 0.18
C SER A 142 -14.01 0.69 1.19
N SER A 143 -15.14 1.26 0.73
CA SER A 143 -16.20 1.79 1.59
C SER A 143 -17.10 0.71 2.21
N LYS A 144 -17.06 -0.52 1.69
CA LYS A 144 -17.94 -1.61 2.11
C LYS A 144 -17.46 -2.22 3.43
N ASP A 145 -18.40 -2.74 4.21
CA ASP A 145 -18.08 -3.35 5.49
C ASP A 145 -17.10 -4.53 5.32
N ARG A 146 -16.16 -4.65 6.26
CA ARG A 146 -15.14 -5.72 6.30
C ARG A 146 -14.20 -5.81 5.10
N VAL A 147 -14.20 -4.86 4.17
CA VAL A 147 -13.21 -4.83 3.07
C VAL A 147 -11.85 -4.38 3.59
N ILE A 148 -11.78 -3.23 4.26
CA ILE A 148 -10.53 -2.74 4.87
C ILE A 148 -10.50 -3.12 6.34
N ASN A 149 -9.68 -4.09 6.71
CA ASN A 149 -9.49 -4.51 8.10
C ASN A 149 -8.46 -3.63 8.81
N ARG A 150 -7.40 -3.24 8.10
CA ARG A 150 -6.28 -2.49 8.65
C ARG A 150 -5.71 -1.53 7.62
N PHE A 151 -5.46 -0.29 8.04
CA PHE A 151 -4.60 0.64 7.33
C PHE A 151 -3.88 1.54 8.32
N HIS A 152 -2.56 1.38 8.48
CA HIS A 152 -1.77 2.18 9.42
C HIS A 152 -0.29 2.26 9.07
N GLY A 153 0.39 3.26 9.60
CA GLY A 153 1.84 3.41 9.46
C GLY A 153 2.63 2.32 10.20
N MET A 154 3.79 1.97 9.67
CA MET A 154 4.83 1.18 10.37
C MET A 154 5.44 1.94 11.55
N ARG A 155 5.31 3.27 11.51
CA ARG A 155 5.64 4.21 12.59
C ARG A 155 4.46 5.16 12.80
N LYS A 156 4.46 5.87 13.93
CA LYS A 156 3.46 6.91 14.20
C LYS A 156 3.49 7.94 13.07
N LEU A 157 2.30 8.34 12.61
CA LEU A 157 2.17 9.40 11.62
C LEU A 157 2.61 10.73 12.25
N SER A 158 3.35 11.52 11.49
CA SER A 158 3.84 12.83 11.86
C SER A 158 3.62 13.81 10.70
N GLU A 159 3.61 15.09 11.03
CA GLU A 159 3.54 16.17 10.05
C GLU A 159 4.79 16.22 9.17
N GLU A 160 5.96 16.02 9.79
CA GLU A 160 7.25 16.00 9.11
C GLU A 160 7.89 14.62 9.13
N TYR A 161 8.58 14.25 8.04
CA TYR A 161 9.33 13.01 7.94
C TYR A 161 10.76 13.26 7.46
N LYS A 162 11.74 12.83 8.27
CA LYS A 162 13.16 12.81 7.87
C LYS A 162 13.47 11.74 6.83
N ALA A 163 12.78 10.60 6.90
CA ALA A 163 12.96 9.52 5.94
C ALA A 163 12.31 9.89 4.59
N PRO A 164 12.81 9.36 3.46
CA PRO A 164 12.26 9.65 2.14
C PRO A 164 10.89 8.99 1.89
N SER A 165 10.56 7.96 2.67
CA SER A 165 9.28 7.26 2.58
C SER A 165 8.71 6.90 3.96
N LEU A 166 7.39 6.76 3.97
CA LEU A 166 6.57 6.23 5.05
C LEU A 166 6.01 4.87 4.64
N GLY A 167 6.37 3.82 5.40
CA GLY A 167 5.77 2.51 5.23
C GLY A 167 4.39 2.45 5.86
N MET A 168 3.40 1.91 5.14
CA MET A 168 2.04 1.67 5.59
C MET A 168 1.68 0.20 5.39
N PHE A 169 0.95 -0.38 6.33
CA PHE A 169 0.33 -1.70 6.20
C PHE A 169 -1.11 -1.55 5.76
N LEU A 170 -1.53 -2.44 4.85
CA LEU A 170 -2.92 -2.61 4.43
C LEU A 170 -3.29 -4.08 4.62
N GLU A 171 -4.41 -4.37 5.29
CA GLU A 171 -4.99 -5.71 5.33
C GLU A 171 -6.43 -5.68 4.83
N ILE A 172 -6.72 -6.58 3.89
CA ILE A 172 -8.04 -6.78 3.28
C ILE A 172 -8.78 -7.91 4.00
N GLY A 173 -10.11 -7.84 4.01
CA GLY A 173 -10.97 -8.93 4.47
C GLY A 173 -10.92 -10.16 3.58
N VAL A 174 -11.42 -11.29 4.11
CA VAL A 174 -11.42 -12.58 3.40
C VAL A 174 -12.80 -13.24 3.33
N ARG A 175 -13.83 -12.59 3.89
CA ARG A 175 -15.14 -13.23 4.12
C ARG A 175 -16.25 -12.71 3.20
N THR A 176 -16.11 -11.50 2.69
CA THR A 176 -17.14 -10.88 1.84
C THR A 176 -16.71 -10.95 0.37
N ALA A 177 -17.69 -10.98 -0.54
CA ALA A 177 -17.41 -10.99 -1.98
C ALA A 177 -16.65 -9.71 -2.38
N GLU A 178 -17.01 -8.58 -1.79
CA GLU A 178 -16.39 -7.28 -2.01
C GLU A 178 -14.93 -7.26 -1.54
N ALA A 179 -14.60 -7.94 -0.45
CA ALA A 179 -13.22 -8.03 0.02
C ALA A 179 -12.38 -8.93 -0.90
N SER A 180 -12.97 -10.03 -1.39
CA SER A 180 -12.32 -10.89 -2.39
C SER A 180 -12.03 -10.13 -3.67
N GLU A 181 -13.00 -9.36 -4.18
CA GLU A 181 -12.82 -8.53 -5.38
C GLU A 181 -11.75 -7.45 -5.16
N ALA A 182 -11.79 -6.74 -4.03
CA ALA A 182 -10.78 -5.74 -3.68
C ALA A 182 -9.37 -6.35 -3.61
N TRP A 183 -9.24 -7.55 -3.03
CA TRP A 183 -7.96 -8.25 -2.99
C TRP A 183 -7.48 -8.63 -4.39
N GLN A 184 -8.35 -9.16 -5.26
CA GLN A 184 -7.99 -9.53 -6.63
C GLN A 184 -7.48 -8.32 -7.43
N LEU A 185 -8.17 -7.18 -7.32
CA LEU A 185 -7.75 -5.92 -7.93
C LEU A 185 -6.39 -5.47 -7.38
N LEU A 186 -6.19 -5.44 -6.06
CA LEU A 186 -4.91 -5.06 -5.46
C LEU A 186 -3.78 -6.03 -5.80
N HIS A 187 -4.07 -7.32 -5.92
CA HIS A 187 -3.11 -8.34 -6.32
C HIS A 187 -2.68 -8.17 -7.77
N ARG A 188 -3.60 -7.94 -8.71
CA ARG A 188 -3.28 -7.64 -10.11
C ARG A 188 -2.53 -6.32 -10.24
N PHE A 189 -2.91 -5.34 -9.43
CA PHE A 189 -2.40 -3.98 -9.51
C PHE A 189 -1.12 -3.76 -8.68
N GLN A 190 -0.71 -4.75 -7.88
CA GLN A 190 0.54 -4.69 -7.14
C GLN A 190 1.70 -4.36 -8.08
N GLN A 191 2.70 -3.63 -7.59
CA GLN A 191 3.91 -3.31 -8.33
C GLN A 191 3.71 -2.46 -9.60
N SER A 192 2.48 -2.12 -9.99
CA SER A 192 2.22 -1.26 -11.13
C SER A 192 2.91 0.10 -10.99
N ALA A 193 3.47 0.61 -12.08
CA ALA A 193 4.03 1.96 -12.11
C ALA A 193 2.96 3.05 -11.93
N ALA A 194 1.67 2.73 -12.06
CA ALA A 194 0.59 3.69 -11.81
C ALA A 194 0.63 4.29 -10.40
N TRP A 195 1.06 3.51 -9.39
CA TRP A 195 1.24 4.00 -8.03
C TRP A 195 2.25 5.16 -7.96
N GLN A 196 3.25 5.19 -8.85
CA GLN A 196 4.26 6.25 -8.87
C GLN A 196 3.70 7.62 -9.23
N ALA A 197 2.51 7.70 -9.86
CA ALA A 197 1.84 8.98 -10.10
C ALA A 197 1.60 9.77 -8.80
N ALA A 198 1.40 9.06 -7.68
CA ALA A 198 1.27 9.67 -6.35
C ALA A 198 2.50 9.43 -5.45
N SER A 199 3.67 9.20 -6.04
CA SER A 199 4.92 8.86 -5.31
C SER A 199 4.72 7.67 -4.36
N LEU A 200 3.99 6.65 -4.80
CA LEU A 200 3.62 5.49 -4.01
C LEU A 200 4.12 4.21 -4.66
N PHE A 201 4.54 3.24 -3.86
CA PHE A 201 4.79 1.88 -4.33
C PHE A 201 4.07 0.87 -3.46
N MET A 202 3.33 -0.05 -4.06
CA MET A 202 2.61 -1.10 -3.36
C MET A 202 3.10 -2.48 -3.79
N ARG A 203 3.22 -3.39 -2.83
CA ARG A 203 3.46 -4.82 -3.08
C ARG A 203 2.84 -5.67 -1.99
N HIS A 204 2.72 -6.98 -2.22
CA HIS A 204 2.39 -7.91 -1.15
C HIS A 204 3.40 -7.82 0.01
N GLU A 205 2.87 -8.04 1.22
CA GLU A 205 3.71 -8.32 2.39
C GLU A 205 4.55 -9.58 2.11
N ARG A 206 5.82 -9.59 2.52
CA ARG A 206 6.69 -10.76 2.35
C ARG A 206 6.58 -11.66 3.59
N MET A 207 6.76 -12.96 3.39
CA MET A 207 6.93 -13.92 4.48
C MET A 207 8.27 -13.72 5.20
N THR A 208 8.39 -12.67 5.99
CA THR A 208 9.59 -12.39 6.79
C THR A 208 9.21 -12.28 8.26
N MET A 209 9.90 -13.05 9.10
CA MET A 209 9.80 -12.90 10.54
C MET A 209 10.10 -11.45 10.97
N SER A 210 9.36 -10.98 11.98
CA SER A 210 9.65 -9.73 12.65
C SER A 210 11.07 -9.73 13.24
N ALA A 211 11.63 -8.54 13.47
CA ALA A 211 12.95 -8.41 14.08
C ALA A 211 13.03 -9.08 15.46
N LEU A 212 11.92 -9.02 16.23
CA LEU A 212 11.81 -9.69 17.52
C LEU A 212 11.80 -11.21 17.37
N ALA A 213 10.99 -11.76 16.45
CA ALA A 213 10.96 -13.19 16.18
C ALA A 213 12.33 -13.71 15.71
N LYS A 214 13.05 -12.96 14.86
CA LYS A 214 14.43 -13.29 14.48
C LYS A 214 15.38 -13.33 15.67
N ARG A 215 15.30 -12.35 16.58
CA ARG A 215 16.11 -12.32 17.81
C ARG A 215 15.80 -13.50 18.72
N LEU A 216 14.51 -13.80 18.94
CA LEU A 216 14.08 -14.97 19.73
C LEU A 216 14.58 -16.28 19.12
N ALA A 217 14.45 -16.44 17.80
CA ALA A 217 14.90 -17.63 17.08
C ALA A 217 16.41 -17.84 17.15
N ALA A 218 17.20 -16.76 17.21
CA ALA A 218 18.65 -16.84 17.40
C ALA A 218 19.00 -17.30 18.83
N LEU A 219 18.33 -16.75 19.85
CA LEU A 219 18.54 -17.11 21.25
C LEU A 219 18.20 -18.59 21.54
N THR A 220 17.20 -19.16 20.86
CA THR A 220 16.84 -20.58 21.02
C THR A 220 17.74 -21.57 20.28
N ARG A 221 18.56 -21.12 19.31
CA ARG A 221 19.47 -21.99 18.56
C ARG A 221 20.87 -22.06 19.16
N GLY A 222 21.20 -21.16 20.08
CA GLY A 222 22.47 -21.13 20.80
C GLY A 222 22.42 -21.84 22.16
N GLN A 223 21.36 -22.59 22.46
CA GLN A 223 21.21 -23.45 23.65
C GLN A 223 21.22 -24.92 23.23
#